data_AF-A0A2P6VT16-F1
#
_entry.id   AF-A0A2P6VT16-F1
#
_cell.length_a   1.000
_cell.length_b   1.000
_cell.length_c   1.000
_cell.angle_alpha   90.00
_cell.angle_beta   90.00
_cell.angle_gamma   90.00
#
_symmetry.space_group_name_H-M   'P 1'
#
loop_
_entity.id
_entity.type
_entity.pdbx_description
1 polymer ?
#
loop_
_entity_poly.entity_id
_entity_poly.type
_entity_poly.pdbx_seq_one_letter_code
_entity_poly.pdbx_strand_id
1 'polypeptide(L)'
;MASEEPLYGKAPSPRTRYRRRLRVDPDVRQQWLEAGRIAAEGRELAHEVVEVGTDWVEVAEAIEDHVRSEGAEPAFPVNISVNEDAAHDTARPGDDRTFEEGDVVKVDVGAHLDGYIGDTATTVLLGGRGRKLKQAAEEALSAAIERVQAGVNVKEIGSTVQSTMQAHGAKPISNLTGHLIERWTQHAGISIPNIPHGDKTIEAGQVIAIEPFATDGVGKIHEGEDGGIFHYEQTTRQRQNDVRQAMEIIEDEFDELPFASRWLVDEGVNERRMPLVLRTLKRTGAIEAYGVLTEDGDGLVGQAEHTMIVEEDGVTVTTVAE
;
A
#
# COMPACT_ATOMS: atom_id res chain seq x y z
N MET A 1 -39.73 -26.82 2.82
CA MET A 1 -39.35 -25.61 3.56
C MET A 1 -38.19 -25.99 4.44
N ALA A 2 -36.98 -25.82 3.92
CA ALA A 2 -35.73 -26.03 4.64
C ALA A 2 -35.00 -24.68 4.55
N SER A 3 -34.81 -24.04 5.70
CA SER A 3 -34.07 -22.79 5.84
C SER A 3 -32.59 -23.09 5.92
N GLU A 4 -31.84 -22.33 5.13
CA GLU A 4 -30.39 -22.34 4.94
C GLU A 4 -29.65 -21.93 6.23
N GLU A 5 -28.60 -22.68 6.57
CA GLU A 5 -27.50 -22.21 7.43
C GLU A 5 -26.29 -21.89 6.53
N PRO A 6 -25.50 -20.85 6.82
CA PRO A 6 -24.29 -20.59 6.05
C PRO A 6 -23.20 -21.63 6.37
N LEU A 7 -22.56 -22.08 5.29
CA LEU A 7 -21.32 -22.85 5.29
C LEU A 7 -20.14 -21.98 5.77
N TYR A 8 -19.19 -22.63 6.45
CA TYR A 8 -17.90 -22.14 6.96
C TYR A 8 -17.86 -21.65 8.42
N GLY A 9 -17.71 -22.63 9.31
CA GLY A 9 -16.83 -22.52 10.47
C GLY A 9 -15.57 -23.36 10.23
N LYS A 10 -14.39 -22.71 10.24
CA LYS A 10 -13.11 -23.35 10.58
C LYS A 10 -12.50 -22.56 11.74
N ALA A 11 -11.91 -23.30 12.68
CA ALA A 11 -11.33 -22.76 13.89
C ALA A 11 -10.17 -21.78 13.59
N PRO A 12 -9.96 -20.75 14.41
CA PRO A 12 -8.84 -19.82 14.24
C PRO A 12 -7.49 -20.52 14.45
N SER A 13 -6.50 -20.14 13.63
CA SER A 13 -5.09 -20.49 13.79
C SER A 13 -4.57 -19.94 15.14
N PRO A 14 -3.54 -20.57 15.75
CA PRO A 14 -3.14 -20.25 17.10
C PRO A 14 -2.29 -18.97 17.14
N ARG A 15 -2.93 -17.78 17.10
CA ARG A 15 -2.33 -16.51 17.55
C ARG A 15 -3.36 -15.42 17.83
N THR A 16 -4.32 -15.70 18.72
CA THR A 16 -5.14 -14.66 19.37
C THR A 16 -4.78 -14.52 20.84
N ARG A 17 -3.87 -13.59 21.16
CA ARG A 17 -3.84 -12.76 22.37
C ARG A 17 -3.08 -11.52 21.92
N TYR A 18 -3.72 -10.38 21.70
CA TYR A 18 -3.97 -9.37 22.72
C TYR A 18 -5.16 -8.50 22.29
N ARG A 19 -6.32 -8.70 22.91
CA ARG A 19 -7.39 -7.69 22.95
C ARG A 19 -7.58 -7.26 24.40
N ARG A 20 -6.86 -6.21 24.84
CA ARG A 20 -7.33 -5.25 25.87
C ARG A 20 -6.38 -4.05 26.07
N ARG A 21 -6.92 -2.87 25.76
CA ARG A 21 -6.74 -1.53 26.35
C ARG A 21 -5.35 -0.86 26.31
N LEU A 22 -5.26 0.13 25.41
CA LEU A 22 -4.78 1.51 25.65
C LEU A 22 -3.57 1.63 26.59
N ARG A 23 -2.46 1.13 26.08
CA ARG A 23 -1.09 1.63 26.18
C ARG A 23 -0.37 0.75 25.17
N VAL A 24 0.08 1.29 24.05
CA VAL A 24 0.98 0.53 23.19
C VAL A 24 2.15 0.16 24.11
N ASP A 25 2.35 -1.15 24.31
CA ASP A 25 3.54 -1.65 25.00
C ASP A 25 4.73 -0.89 24.40
N PRO A 26 5.60 -0.23 25.19
CA PRO A 26 6.69 0.57 24.64
C PRO A 26 7.48 -0.19 23.56
N ASP A 27 7.65 -1.49 23.73
CA ASP A 27 8.33 -2.34 22.77
C ASP A 27 7.53 -2.48 21.46
N VAL A 28 6.20 -2.60 21.53
CA VAL A 28 5.31 -2.60 20.35
C VAL A 28 5.30 -1.25 19.64
N ARG A 29 5.34 -0.14 20.39
CA ARG A 29 5.38 1.20 19.80
C ARG A 29 6.66 1.39 18.99
N GLN A 30 7.79 0.90 19.52
CA GLN A 30 9.06 0.98 18.81
C GLN A 30 9.05 0.19 17.50
N GLN A 31 8.34 -0.94 17.41
CA GLN A 31 8.23 -1.68 16.14
C GLN A 31 7.53 -0.84 15.06
N TRP A 32 6.44 -0.13 15.40
CA TRP A 32 5.76 0.78 14.45
C TRP A 32 6.62 1.96 14.03
N LEU A 33 7.37 2.54 14.98
CA LEU A 33 8.25 3.68 14.71
C LEU A 33 9.42 3.25 13.81
N GLU A 34 10.03 2.10 14.10
CA GLU A 34 11.18 1.61 13.35
C GLU A 34 10.78 1.13 11.95
N ALA A 35 9.68 0.37 11.81
CA ALA A 35 9.14 0.02 10.49
C ALA A 35 8.78 1.27 9.68
N GLY A 36 8.22 2.29 10.34
CA GLY A 36 7.94 3.60 9.73
C GLY A 36 9.21 4.32 9.26
N ARG A 37 10.26 4.39 10.09
CA ARG A 37 11.56 4.98 9.74
C ARG A 37 12.14 4.30 8.49
N ILE A 38 12.19 2.97 8.49
CA ILE A 38 12.76 2.19 7.38
C ILE A 38 11.96 2.40 6.09
N ALA A 39 10.62 2.39 6.16
CA ALA A 39 9.77 2.70 5.00
C ALA A 39 10.00 4.14 4.49
N ALA A 40 10.17 5.10 5.40
CA ALA A 40 10.47 6.48 5.04
C ALA A 40 11.83 6.61 4.34
N GLU A 41 12.85 5.90 4.77
CA GLU A 41 14.15 5.86 4.09
C GLU A 41 14.06 5.25 2.70
N GLY A 42 13.30 4.17 2.53
CA GLY A 42 13.00 3.61 1.20
C GLY A 42 12.26 4.62 0.30
N ARG A 43 11.32 5.40 0.86
CA ARG A 43 10.65 6.50 0.16
C ARG A 43 11.61 7.63 -0.22
N GLU A 44 12.55 8.01 0.64
CA GLU A 44 13.56 9.01 0.29
C GLU A 44 14.52 8.48 -0.79
N LEU A 45 14.91 7.21 -0.73
CA LEU A 45 15.72 6.55 -1.76
C LEU A 45 15.04 6.59 -3.13
N ALA A 46 13.71 6.53 -3.19
CA ALA A 46 12.95 6.67 -4.44
C ALA A 46 13.28 7.97 -5.19
N HIS A 47 13.56 9.07 -4.48
CA HIS A 47 13.98 10.33 -5.09
C HIS A 47 15.38 10.29 -5.72
N GLU A 48 16.21 9.31 -5.35
CA GLU A 48 17.55 9.12 -5.88
C GLU A 48 17.59 8.11 -7.03
N VAL A 49 16.79 7.05 -6.97
CA VAL A 49 16.87 5.94 -7.94
C VAL A 49 15.87 6.05 -9.09
N VAL A 50 14.77 6.80 -8.92
CA VAL A 50 13.83 7.05 -10.02
C VAL A 50 14.42 8.15 -10.92
N GLU A 51 15.00 7.72 -12.03
CA GLU A 51 15.61 8.58 -13.05
C GLU A 51 15.16 8.16 -14.46
N VAL A 52 15.23 9.09 -15.42
CA VAL A 52 14.89 8.81 -16.82
C VAL A 52 15.80 7.72 -17.37
N GLY A 53 15.19 6.67 -17.91
CA GLY A 53 15.88 5.51 -18.49
C GLY A 53 16.20 4.39 -17.50
N THR A 54 15.97 4.58 -16.19
CA THR A 54 16.13 3.50 -15.21
C THR A 54 15.02 2.47 -15.38
N ASP A 55 15.36 1.19 -15.28
CA ASP A 55 14.39 0.10 -15.33
C ASP A 55 13.53 0.09 -14.06
N TRP A 56 12.24 -0.19 -14.19
CA TRP A 56 11.33 -0.26 -13.04
C TRP A 56 11.75 -1.33 -12.03
N VAL A 57 12.30 -2.44 -12.54
CA VAL A 57 12.79 -3.54 -11.69
C VAL A 57 13.97 -3.11 -10.83
N GLU A 58 14.88 -2.29 -11.37
CA GLU A 58 16.03 -1.78 -10.61
C GLU A 58 15.59 -0.88 -9.45
N VAL A 59 14.57 -0.04 -9.67
CA VAL A 59 14.00 0.80 -8.60
C VAL A 59 13.29 -0.04 -7.54
N ALA A 60 12.44 -0.98 -7.94
CA ALA A 60 11.72 -1.84 -7.00
C ALA A 60 12.70 -2.66 -6.15
N GLU A 61 13.70 -3.28 -6.78
CA GLU A 61 14.74 -4.05 -6.10
C GLU A 61 15.58 -3.18 -5.15
N ALA A 62 16.02 -2.00 -5.58
CA ALA A 62 16.83 -1.12 -4.75
C ALA A 62 16.11 -0.71 -3.45
N ILE A 63 14.82 -0.39 -3.53
CA ILE A 63 14.02 0.02 -2.37
C ILE A 63 13.70 -1.19 -1.47
N GLU A 64 13.29 -2.32 -2.04
CA GLU A 64 13.00 -3.53 -1.26
C GLU A 64 14.27 -4.09 -0.58
N ASP A 65 15.42 -4.03 -1.25
CA ASP A 65 16.71 -4.43 -0.69
C ASP A 65 17.17 -3.49 0.43
N HIS A 66 16.90 -2.18 0.32
CA HIS A 66 17.13 -1.23 1.41
C HIS A 66 16.35 -1.65 2.66
N VAL A 67 15.03 -1.90 2.51
CA VAL A 67 14.15 -2.35 3.61
C VAL A 67 14.71 -3.62 4.27
N ARG A 68 15.10 -4.62 3.48
CA ARG A 68 15.72 -5.86 3.99
C ARG A 68 17.06 -5.63 4.67
N SER A 69 17.89 -4.73 4.15
CA SER A 69 19.22 -4.45 4.70
C SER A 69 19.17 -3.77 6.07
N GLU A 70 18.10 -3.01 6.35
CA GLU A 70 17.81 -2.40 7.64
C GLU A 70 17.16 -3.38 8.65
N GLY A 71 16.90 -4.63 8.24
CA GLY A 71 16.40 -5.69 9.12
C GLY A 71 14.87 -5.76 9.25
N ALA A 72 14.14 -5.07 8.37
CA ALA A 72 12.71 -5.25 8.16
C ALA A 72 12.44 -6.13 6.93
N GLU A 73 11.18 -6.48 6.69
CA GLU A 73 10.74 -7.08 5.43
C GLU A 73 9.74 -6.15 4.74
N PRO A 74 9.59 -6.19 3.40
CA PRO A 74 8.57 -5.41 2.73
C PRO A 74 7.15 -5.81 3.17
N ALA A 75 6.33 -4.84 3.58
CA ALA A 75 4.94 -5.11 3.99
C ALA A 75 4.02 -5.45 2.81
N PHE A 76 4.40 -4.97 1.63
CA PHE A 76 3.80 -5.20 0.33
C PHE A 76 4.87 -4.84 -0.73
N PRO A 77 4.72 -5.28 -1.99
CA PRO A 77 5.65 -4.91 -3.05
C PRO A 77 5.74 -3.40 -3.24
N VAL A 78 6.94 -2.88 -3.50
CA VAL A 78 7.06 -1.46 -3.81
C VAL A 78 6.17 -1.15 -5.02
N ASN A 79 5.19 -0.26 -4.83
CA ASN A 79 4.32 0.14 -5.93
C ASN A 79 5.03 1.24 -6.71
N ILE A 80 5.00 1.14 -8.02
CA ILE A 80 5.49 2.12 -8.98
C ILE A 80 4.33 2.37 -9.94
N SER A 81 3.66 3.51 -9.82
CA SER A 81 2.53 3.86 -10.68
C SER A 81 2.79 5.18 -11.40
N VAL A 82 2.63 5.20 -12.71
CA VAL A 82 3.10 6.31 -13.56
C VAL A 82 1.94 7.04 -14.22
N ASN A 83 2.00 8.37 -14.21
CA ASN A 83 1.03 9.26 -14.84
C ASN A 83 -0.41 9.07 -14.33
N GLU A 84 -1.31 8.52 -15.14
CA GLU A 84 -2.72 8.26 -14.85
C GLU A 84 -2.97 7.06 -13.93
N ASP A 85 -2.04 6.11 -13.89
CA ASP A 85 -2.10 5.00 -12.94
C ASP A 85 -1.85 5.56 -11.54
N ALA A 86 -2.73 5.28 -10.60
CA ALA A 86 -2.73 5.79 -9.24
C ALA A 86 -1.99 4.88 -8.25
N ALA A 87 -2.22 3.57 -8.30
CA ALA A 87 -1.67 2.59 -7.38
C ALA A 87 -1.71 1.16 -7.96
N HIS A 88 -1.18 0.19 -7.21
CA HIS A 88 -1.23 -1.25 -7.49
C HIS A 88 -0.50 -1.70 -8.75
N ASP A 89 0.57 -1.01 -9.14
CA ASP A 89 1.48 -1.51 -10.18
C ASP A 89 2.88 -1.71 -9.60
N THR A 90 3.56 -2.78 -9.99
CA THR A 90 4.93 -3.09 -9.57
C THR A 90 5.68 -3.78 -10.70
N ALA A 91 7.00 -3.86 -10.59
CA ALA A 91 7.83 -4.56 -11.57
C ALA A 91 7.55 -6.07 -11.58
N ARG A 92 7.46 -6.66 -12.78
CA ARG A 92 7.25 -8.11 -12.97
C ARG A 92 8.57 -8.81 -13.35
N PRO A 93 8.65 -10.15 -13.25
CA PRO A 93 9.78 -10.87 -13.83
C PRO A 93 9.89 -10.63 -15.35
N GLY A 94 11.09 -10.24 -15.80
CA GLY A 94 11.36 -9.92 -17.20
C GLY A 94 10.75 -8.61 -17.70
N ASP A 95 10.34 -7.72 -16.79
CA ASP A 95 9.85 -6.38 -17.11
C ASP A 95 10.96 -5.53 -17.73
N ASP A 96 10.68 -4.89 -18.85
CA ASP A 96 11.58 -4.03 -19.63
C ASP A 96 11.12 -2.56 -19.67
N ARG A 97 10.15 -2.21 -18.81
CA ARG A 97 9.70 -0.83 -18.66
C ARG A 97 10.78 0.03 -18.02
N THR A 98 10.99 1.20 -18.62
CA THR A 98 11.88 2.26 -18.14
C THR A 98 11.10 3.54 -17.93
N PHE A 99 11.62 4.46 -17.11
CA PHE A 99 11.00 5.76 -16.93
C PHE A 99 11.33 6.74 -18.05
N GLU A 100 10.37 7.58 -18.42
CA GLU A 100 10.52 8.57 -19.49
C GLU A 100 10.54 10.01 -18.95
N GLU A 101 11.15 10.92 -19.73
CA GLU A 101 11.07 12.35 -19.43
C GLU A 101 9.61 12.81 -19.49
N GLY A 102 9.17 13.43 -18.40
CA GLY A 102 7.82 13.95 -18.21
C GLY A 102 6.92 13.05 -17.36
N ASP A 103 7.40 11.91 -16.89
CA ASP A 103 6.64 11.02 -16.02
C ASP A 103 6.36 11.61 -14.65
N VAL A 104 5.17 11.29 -14.14
CA VAL A 104 4.72 11.55 -12.77
C VAL A 104 4.63 10.21 -12.06
N VAL A 105 5.70 9.83 -11.37
CA VAL A 105 5.88 8.50 -10.77
C VAL A 105 5.48 8.56 -9.31
N LYS A 106 4.50 7.75 -8.91
CA LYS A 106 4.21 7.54 -7.49
C LYS A 106 4.94 6.29 -7.05
N VAL A 107 5.65 6.40 -5.94
CA VAL A 107 6.38 5.31 -5.33
C VAL A 107 5.83 5.10 -3.93
N ASP A 108 5.29 3.92 -3.70
CA ASP A 108 4.68 3.49 -2.45
C ASP A 108 5.51 2.39 -1.80
N VAL A 109 5.87 2.59 -0.53
CA VAL A 109 6.86 1.79 0.18
C VAL A 109 6.28 1.30 1.50
N GLY A 110 6.21 -0.03 1.62
CA GLY A 110 5.82 -0.71 2.82
C GLY A 110 6.99 -1.44 3.47
N ALA A 111 7.17 -1.27 4.78
CA ALA A 111 8.08 -2.08 5.58
C ALA A 111 7.35 -2.63 6.80
N HIS A 112 7.71 -3.82 7.27
CA HIS A 112 7.20 -4.35 8.54
C HIS A 112 8.27 -5.02 9.38
N LEU A 113 8.09 -4.92 10.70
CA LEU A 113 8.82 -5.68 11.70
C LEU A 113 7.83 -6.52 12.50
N ASP A 114 7.91 -7.84 12.42
CA ASP A 114 6.98 -8.76 13.10
C ASP A 114 5.49 -8.44 12.82
N GLY A 115 5.21 -7.85 11.66
CA GLY A 115 3.88 -7.48 11.18
C GLY A 115 3.44 -6.07 11.58
N TYR A 116 4.26 -5.30 12.28
CA TYR A 116 4.02 -3.87 12.52
C TYR A 116 4.47 -3.07 11.30
N ILE A 117 3.54 -2.44 10.60
CA ILE A 117 3.72 -1.89 9.24
C ILE A 117 4.00 -0.39 9.27
N GLY A 118 5.01 0.06 8.55
CA GLY A 118 5.15 1.42 8.05
C GLY A 118 4.70 1.47 6.60
N ASP A 119 3.77 2.37 6.30
CA ASP A 119 3.18 2.59 4.98
C ASP A 119 3.34 4.06 4.57
N THR A 120 3.95 4.32 3.41
CA THR A 120 4.27 5.67 2.97
C THR A 120 4.61 5.76 1.49
N ALA A 121 4.22 6.88 0.89
CA ALA A 121 4.37 7.11 -0.54
C ALA A 121 4.80 8.55 -0.84
N THR A 122 5.45 8.71 -2.00
CA THR A 122 5.84 10.00 -2.56
C THR A 122 5.55 10.04 -4.06
N THR A 123 5.52 11.25 -4.63
CA THR A 123 5.51 11.44 -6.08
C THR A 123 6.86 11.99 -6.56
N VAL A 124 7.56 11.26 -7.41
CA VAL A 124 8.76 11.71 -8.13
C VAL A 124 8.35 12.29 -9.50
N LEU A 125 8.90 13.46 -9.84
CA LEU A 125 8.60 14.16 -11.10
C LEU A 125 9.84 14.13 -12.00
N LEU A 126 9.77 13.40 -13.11
CA LEU A 126 10.84 13.35 -14.11
C LEU A 126 10.68 14.46 -15.15
N GLY A 127 10.38 15.68 -14.69
CA GLY A 127 10.15 16.83 -15.57
C GLY A 127 9.26 17.91 -14.95
N GLY A 128 8.55 18.64 -15.80
CA GLY A 128 7.71 19.78 -15.37
C GLY A 128 6.24 19.46 -15.03
N ARG A 129 5.75 18.27 -15.42
CA ARG A 129 4.35 17.84 -15.22
C ARG A 129 4.09 17.49 -13.75
N GLY A 130 2.83 17.40 -13.34
CA GLY A 130 2.45 16.90 -12.00
C GLY A 130 2.80 17.78 -10.79
N ARG A 131 3.60 18.86 -10.93
CA ARG A 131 4.05 19.69 -9.79
C ARG A 131 2.92 20.18 -8.88
N LYS A 132 1.81 20.66 -9.47
CA LYS A 132 0.65 21.12 -8.70
C LYS A 132 -0.07 19.97 -7.99
N LEU A 133 -0.07 18.77 -8.58
CA LEU A 133 -0.73 17.59 -8.02
C LEU A 133 0.07 17.04 -6.83
N LYS A 134 1.40 16.91 -6.99
CA LYS A 134 2.32 16.59 -5.88
C LYS A 134 2.13 17.55 -4.72
N GLN A 135 2.21 18.86 -4.99
CA GLN A 135 2.02 19.89 -3.96
C GLN A 135 0.63 19.80 -3.30
N ALA A 136 -0.43 19.60 -4.08
CA ALA A 136 -1.78 19.47 -3.53
C ALA A 136 -1.94 18.25 -2.62
N ALA A 137 -1.33 17.11 -2.97
CA ALA A 137 -1.34 15.90 -2.15
C ALA A 137 -0.54 16.11 -0.85
N GLU A 138 0.67 16.66 -0.92
CA GLU A 138 1.53 16.94 0.23
C GLU A 138 0.90 17.95 1.22
N GLU A 139 0.31 19.04 0.71
CA GLU A 139 -0.36 20.02 1.56
C GLU A 139 -1.67 19.48 2.15
N ALA A 140 -2.41 18.64 1.40
CA ALA A 140 -3.59 17.98 1.92
C ALA A 140 -3.26 16.97 3.02
N LEU A 141 -2.17 16.21 2.87
CA LEU A 141 -1.66 15.28 3.87
C LEU A 141 -1.27 16.03 5.15
N SER A 142 -0.48 17.10 4.99
CA SER A 142 -0.04 17.94 6.12
C SER A 142 -1.24 18.52 6.88
N ALA A 143 -2.23 19.08 6.17
CA ALA A 143 -3.43 19.63 6.78
C ALA A 143 -4.29 18.56 7.46
N ALA A 144 -4.37 17.35 6.89
CA ALA A 144 -5.07 16.23 7.51
C ALA A 144 -4.40 15.79 8.81
N ILE A 145 -3.07 15.64 8.82
CA ILE A 145 -2.27 15.28 10.00
C ILE A 145 -2.51 16.27 11.15
N GLU A 146 -2.53 17.58 10.88
CA GLU A 146 -2.81 18.60 11.89
C GLU A 146 -4.21 18.49 12.52
N ARG A 147 -5.16 17.89 11.80
CA ARG A 147 -6.55 17.77 12.25
C ARG A 147 -6.81 16.49 13.04
N VAL A 148 -6.01 15.45 12.86
CA VAL A 148 -6.23 14.12 13.43
C VAL A 148 -5.88 14.10 14.92
N GLN A 149 -6.81 13.57 15.70
CA GLN A 149 -6.66 13.17 17.10
C GLN A 149 -7.78 12.19 17.45
N ALA A 150 -7.70 11.55 18.62
CA ALA A 150 -8.77 10.71 19.11
C ALA A 150 -10.12 11.46 19.15
N GLY A 151 -11.19 10.79 18.72
CA GLY A 151 -12.53 11.38 18.67
C GLY A 151 -12.87 12.13 17.37
N VAL A 152 -11.92 12.31 16.45
CA VAL A 152 -12.20 12.90 15.13
C VAL A 152 -12.90 11.91 14.22
N ASN A 153 -13.95 12.37 13.53
CA ASN A 153 -14.66 11.57 12.53
C ASN A 153 -13.88 11.54 11.20
N VAL A 154 -13.81 10.37 10.54
CA VAL A 154 -13.11 10.22 9.26
C VAL A 154 -13.64 11.16 8.16
N LYS A 155 -14.92 11.54 8.25
CA LYS A 155 -15.54 12.52 7.36
C LYS A 155 -14.91 13.91 7.48
N GLU A 156 -14.48 14.30 8.68
CA GLU A 156 -13.81 15.58 8.90
C GLU A 156 -12.42 15.60 8.25
N ILE A 157 -11.69 14.48 8.34
CA ILE A 157 -10.40 14.30 7.68
C ILE A 157 -10.56 14.45 6.16
N GLY A 158 -11.52 13.75 5.57
CA GLY A 158 -11.81 13.86 4.14
C GLY A 158 -12.31 15.23 3.71
N SER A 159 -12.99 15.98 4.59
CA SER A 159 -13.33 17.37 4.34
C SER A 159 -12.10 18.28 4.29
N THR A 160 -11.14 18.07 5.18
CA THR A 160 -9.87 18.80 5.17
C THR A 160 -9.12 18.51 3.87
N VAL A 161 -8.90 17.23 3.55
CA VAL A 161 -8.20 16.80 2.32
C VAL A 161 -8.83 17.42 1.08
N GLN A 162 -10.15 17.26 0.90
CA GLN A 162 -10.85 17.79 -0.27
C GLN A 162 -10.71 19.31 -0.38
N SER A 163 -10.88 20.05 0.72
CA SER A 163 -10.82 21.51 0.72
C SER A 163 -9.42 22.02 0.38
N THR A 164 -8.37 21.37 0.89
CA THR A 164 -6.99 21.71 0.58
C THR A 164 -6.70 21.46 -0.89
N MET A 165 -6.98 20.25 -1.41
CA MET A 165 -6.72 19.94 -2.83
C MET A 165 -7.43 20.91 -3.79
N GLN A 166 -8.68 21.26 -3.50
CA GLN A 166 -9.45 22.21 -4.31
C GLN A 166 -8.84 23.62 -4.31
N ALA A 167 -8.22 24.04 -3.21
CA ALA A 167 -7.50 25.33 -3.13
C ALA A 167 -6.27 25.38 -4.04
N HIS A 168 -5.64 24.22 -4.30
CA HIS A 168 -4.54 24.08 -5.28
C HIS A 168 -5.02 23.87 -6.72
N GLY A 169 -6.34 23.80 -6.94
CA GLY A 169 -6.94 23.53 -8.25
C GLY A 169 -6.84 22.07 -8.69
N ALA A 170 -6.60 21.14 -7.75
CA ALA A 170 -6.63 19.71 -7.97
C ALA A 170 -7.96 19.10 -7.50
N LYS A 171 -8.27 17.89 -7.94
CA LYS A 171 -9.40 17.10 -7.45
C LYS A 171 -8.90 15.91 -6.63
N PRO A 172 -9.53 15.59 -5.49
CA PRO A 172 -9.28 14.32 -4.82
C PRO A 172 -9.83 13.16 -5.64
N ILE A 173 -9.11 12.04 -5.67
CA ILE A 173 -9.68 10.76 -6.08
C ILE A 173 -10.66 10.31 -4.98
N SER A 174 -11.92 10.14 -5.35
CA SER A 174 -13.02 9.97 -4.39
C SER A 174 -13.22 8.53 -3.90
N ASN A 175 -12.73 7.54 -4.63
CA ASN A 175 -12.88 6.11 -4.36
C ASN A 175 -11.54 5.40 -4.09
N LEU A 176 -10.50 6.16 -3.71
CA LEU A 176 -9.23 5.66 -3.19
C LEU A 176 -8.90 6.46 -1.92
N THR A 177 -8.53 5.77 -0.85
CA THR A 177 -8.59 6.30 0.52
C THR A 177 -7.54 5.65 1.40
N GLY A 178 -7.03 6.41 2.37
CA GLY A 178 -6.24 5.86 3.48
C GLY A 178 -6.99 4.81 4.28
N HIS A 179 -6.31 4.21 5.25
CA HIS A 179 -6.85 3.06 5.98
C HIS A 179 -6.31 2.94 7.39
N LEU A 180 -7.07 2.25 8.24
CA LEU A 180 -6.58 1.71 9.51
C LEU A 180 -5.65 0.54 9.23
N ILE A 181 -4.53 0.50 9.96
CA ILE A 181 -3.54 -0.57 9.91
C ILE A 181 -3.57 -1.31 11.26
N GLU A 182 -3.60 -2.63 11.20
CA GLU A 182 -3.36 -3.52 12.34
C GLU A 182 -2.12 -4.37 12.06
N ARG A 183 -1.64 -5.10 13.07
CA ARG A 183 -0.50 -6.00 12.90
C ARG A 183 -0.84 -7.06 11.85
N TRP A 184 0.01 -7.20 10.83
CA TRP A 184 -0.17 -8.06 9.65
C TRP A 184 -1.37 -7.72 8.76
N THR A 185 -2.00 -6.56 8.96
CA THR A 185 -3.19 -6.19 8.19
C THR A 185 -3.09 -4.73 7.80
N GLN A 186 -2.65 -4.50 6.57
CA GLN A 186 -2.58 -3.15 5.99
C GLN A 186 -3.97 -2.49 5.97
N HIS A 187 -5.00 -3.22 5.53
CA HIS A 187 -6.37 -2.71 5.41
C HIS A 187 -7.30 -3.27 6.50
N ALA A 188 -7.26 -2.70 7.71
CA ALA A 188 -8.01 -3.19 8.88
C ALA A 188 -9.46 -2.68 9.00
N GLY A 189 -10.08 -2.27 7.88
CA GLY A 189 -11.53 -2.10 7.76
C GLY A 189 -12.11 -0.71 8.09
N ILE A 190 -11.31 0.27 8.50
CA ILE A 190 -11.72 1.69 8.52
C ILE A 190 -10.98 2.42 7.40
N SER A 191 -11.72 3.10 6.53
CA SER A 191 -11.14 3.97 5.48
C SER A 191 -11.03 5.41 5.97
N ILE A 192 -9.94 6.07 5.60
CA ILE A 192 -9.67 7.50 5.80
C ILE A 192 -9.85 8.22 4.46
N PRO A 193 -11.03 8.79 4.18
CA PRO A 193 -11.39 9.18 2.83
C PRO A 193 -10.75 10.49 2.39
N ASN A 194 -10.55 10.64 1.08
CA ASN A 194 -10.07 11.88 0.45
C ASN A 194 -11.20 12.90 0.14
N ILE A 195 -12.44 12.51 0.43
CA ILE A 195 -13.64 13.36 0.39
C ILE A 195 -14.49 13.13 1.65
N PRO A 196 -15.37 14.06 2.06
CA PRO A 196 -16.21 13.87 3.23
C PRO A 196 -17.15 12.66 3.08
N HIS A 197 -16.77 11.52 3.66
CA HIS A 197 -17.54 10.27 3.65
C HIS A 197 -17.32 9.49 4.96
N GLY A 198 -18.19 8.51 5.22
CA GLY A 198 -18.10 7.66 6.41
C GLY A 198 -18.65 8.28 7.70
N ASP A 199 -18.78 7.44 8.73
CA ASP A 199 -19.30 7.78 10.05
C ASP A 199 -18.40 7.30 11.20
N LYS A 200 -17.28 6.62 10.87
CA LYS A 200 -16.33 6.10 11.85
C LYS A 200 -15.57 7.23 12.53
N THR A 201 -15.24 6.99 13.79
CA THR A 201 -14.45 7.90 14.63
C THR A 201 -13.14 7.21 14.96
N ILE A 202 -12.04 7.95 14.83
CA ILE A 202 -10.70 7.44 15.13
C ILE A 202 -10.49 7.43 16.64
N GLU A 203 -9.85 6.39 17.15
CA GLU A 203 -9.60 6.16 18.57
C GLU A 203 -8.10 6.24 18.89
N ALA A 204 -7.76 6.66 20.11
CA ALA A 204 -6.38 6.67 20.56
C ALA A 204 -5.75 5.25 20.48
N GLY A 205 -4.49 5.19 20.05
CA GLY A 205 -3.73 3.96 19.85
C GLY A 205 -4.00 3.23 18.53
N GLN A 206 -4.92 3.72 17.69
CA GLN A 206 -5.05 3.23 16.31
C GLN A 206 -3.84 3.67 15.47
N VAL A 207 -3.43 2.83 14.53
CA VAL A 207 -2.43 3.17 13.51
C VAL A 207 -3.18 3.36 12.21
N ILE A 208 -3.00 4.51 11.56
CA ILE A 208 -3.67 4.83 10.31
C ILE A 208 -2.67 5.31 9.28
N ALA A 209 -2.94 5.01 8.01
CA ALA A 209 -2.36 5.67 6.88
C ALA A 209 -3.31 6.76 6.34
N ILE A 210 -2.75 7.91 5.99
CA ILE A 210 -3.45 8.97 5.29
C ILE A 210 -2.72 9.18 3.97
N GLU A 211 -3.41 8.89 2.87
CA GLU A 211 -2.88 8.93 1.50
C GLU A 211 -3.78 9.76 0.57
N PRO A 212 -3.53 11.08 0.49
CA PRO A 212 -4.25 11.92 -0.46
C PRO A 212 -3.76 11.72 -1.89
N PHE A 213 -4.68 11.35 -2.78
CA PHE A 213 -4.46 11.30 -4.23
C PHE A 213 -5.08 12.51 -4.93
N ALA A 214 -4.25 13.35 -5.52
CA ALA A 214 -4.63 14.53 -6.29
C ALA A 214 -4.57 14.25 -7.79
N THR A 215 -5.61 14.62 -8.53
CA THR A 215 -5.65 14.50 -9.99
C THR A 215 -6.14 15.76 -10.70
N ASP A 216 -5.73 15.95 -11.95
CA ASP A 216 -6.33 16.91 -12.88
C ASP A 216 -7.44 16.31 -13.77
N GLY A 217 -7.73 15.02 -13.61
CA GLY A 217 -8.76 14.28 -14.32
C GLY A 217 -10.17 14.38 -13.72
N VAL A 218 -10.90 13.26 -13.70
CA VAL A 218 -12.28 13.16 -13.20
C VAL A 218 -12.35 13.08 -11.67
N GLY A 219 -11.36 12.47 -11.02
CA GLY A 219 -11.34 12.23 -9.57
C GLY A 219 -11.95 10.89 -9.17
N LYS A 220 -11.80 9.88 -10.05
CA LYS A 220 -12.20 8.49 -9.80
C LYS A 220 -11.22 7.53 -10.45
N ILE A 221 -11.07 6.36 -9.84
CA ILE A 221 -10.29 5.26 -10.41
C ILE A 221 -11.19 4.09 -10.83
N HIS A 222 -10.71 3.34 -11.81
CA HIS A 222 -11.16 1.99 -12.14
C HIS A 222 -9.99 1.01 -12.02
N GLU A 223 -10.32 -0.27 -11.86
CA GLU A 223 -9.33 -1.33 -11.81
C GLU A 223 -9.10 -1.91 -13.22
N GLY A 224 -7.84 -2.02 -13.60
CA GLY A 224 -7.36 -2.47 -14.91
C GLY A 224 -6.82 -3.90 -14.91
N GLU A 225 -5.71 -4.11 -15.61
CA GLU A 225 -5.04 -5.41 -15.69
C GLU A 225 -4.22 -5.73 -14.42
N ASP A 226 -3.78 -6.98 -14.27
CA ASP A 226 -2.97 -7.43 -13.13
C ASP A 226 -1.74 -6.52 -12.89
N GLY A 227 -1.65 -5.95 -11.68
CA GLY A 227 -0.54 -5.11 -11.24
C GLY A 227 0.79 -5.83 -11.00
N GLY A 228 0.79 -7.16 -11.01
CA GLY A 228 1.93 -7.96 -10.55
C GLY A 228 1.96 -8.19 -9.04
N ILE A 229 0.95 -7.67 -8.32
CA ILE A 229 0.72 -7.81 -6.88
C ILE A 229 -0.43 -8.79 -6.65
N PHE A 230 -0.26 -9.68 -5.67
CA PHE A 230 -1.22 -10.73 -5.34
C PHE A 230 -1.38 -10.83 -3.82
N HIS A 231 -2.50 -11.36 -3.36
CA HIS A 231 -2.65 -11.81 -1.97
C HIS A 231 -3.08 -13.27 -1.93
N TYR A 232 -2.68 -13.93 -0.85
CA TYR A 232 -3.07 -15.30 -0.57
C TYR A 232 -4.53 -15.38 -0.08
N GLU A 233 -5.26 -16.36 -0.60
CA GLU A 233 -6.67 -16.59 -0.26
C GLU A 233 -6.87 -17.91 0.49
N GLN A 234 -6.30 -18.99 -0.05
CA GLN A 234 -6.45 -20.34 0.52
C GLN A 234 -5.49 -21.35 -0.09
N THR A 235 -5.12 -22.35 0.71
CA THR A 235 -4.37 -23.50 0.21
C THR A 235 -5.24 -24.32 -0.74
N THR A 236 -4.72 -24.56 -1.94
CA THR A 236 -5.35 -25.43 -2.93
C THR A 236 -4.41 -26.57 -3.34
N ARG A 237 -4.96 -27.73 -3.70
CA ARG A 237 -4.13 -28.89 -4.06
C ARG A 237 -3.56 -28.75 -5.46
N GLN A 238 -2.23 -28.66 -5.56
CA GLN A 238 -1.52 -28.48 -6.82
C GLN A 238 -0.78 -29.76 -7.28
N ARG A 239 -1.01 -30.14 -8.54
CA ARG A 239 -0.37 -31.32 -9.16
C ARG A 239 0.99 -31.00 -9.77
N GLN A 240 1.14 -29.82 -10.38
CA GLN A 240 2.37 -29.39 -11.03
C GLN A 240 3.38 -28.95 -9.96
N ASN A 241 4.65 -29.35 -10.11
CA ASN A 241 5.68 -29.08 -9.11
C ASN A 241 5.91 -27.57 -8.92
N ASP A 242 6.11 -26.81 -10.01
CA ASP A 242 6.33 -25.35 -9.94
C ASP A 242 5.18 -24.63 -9.22
N VAL A 243 3.93 -25.04 -9.46
CA VAL A 243 2.74 -24.43 -8.84
C VAL A 243 2.62 -24.81 -7.38
N ARG A 244 3.01 -26.04 -7.01
CA ARG A 244 3.02 -26.50 -5.62
C ARG A 244 4.10 -25.80 -4.82
N GLN A 245 5.30 -25.67 -5.38
CA GLN A 245 6.40 -24.93 -4.77
C GLN A 245 5.99 -23.47 -4.52
N ALA A 246 5.42 -22.79 -5.51
CA ALA A 246 4.91 -21.44 -5.33
C ALA A 246 3.82 -21.37 -4.25
N MET A 247 2.90 -22.33 -4.20
CA MET A 247 1.87 -22.40 -3.15
C MET A 247 2.48 -22.55 -1.75
N GLU A 248 3.51 -23.40 -1.59
CA GLU A 248 4.21 -23.61 -0.33
C GLU A 248 4.92 -22.32 0.12
N ILE A 249 5.66 -21.66 -0.78
CA ILE A 249 6.31 -20.37 -0.50
C ILE A 249 5.29 -19.30 -0.08
N ILE A 250 4.17 -19.17 -0.82
CA ILE A 250 3.14 -18.18 -0.51
C ILE A 250 2.53 -18.40 0.88
N GLU A 251 2.25 -19.65 1.23
CA GLU A 251 1.68 -20.00 2.55
C GLU A 251 2.67 -19.78 3.69
N ASP A 252 3.96 -20.04 3.46
CA ASP A 252 4.98 -19.94 4.51
C ASP A 252 5.47 -18.48 4.71
N GLU A 253 5.59 -17.70 3.63
CA GLU A 253 6.24 -16.38 3.66
C GLU A 253 5.25 -15.20 3.59
N PHE A 254 4.08 -15.36 2.95
CA PHE A 254 3.21 -14.23 2.58
C PHE A 254 1.75 -14.35 3.07
N ASP A 255 1.43 -15.31 3.96
CA ASP A 255 0.07 -15.69 4.41
C ASP A 255 -0.88 -14.49 4.61
N GLU A 256 -0.43 -13.42 5.29
CA GLU A 256 -1.25 -12.28 5.65
C GLU A 256 -0.99 -11.00 4.82
N LEU A 257 0.06 -10.98 3.98
CA LEU A 257 0.54 -9.77 3.32
C LEU A 257 0.54 -9.89 1.78
N PRO A 258 0.30 -8.78 1.05
CA PRO A 258 0.47 -8.78 -0.41
C PRO A 258 1.90 -9.14 -0.83
N PHE A 259 2.04 -9.81 -1.98
CA PHE A 259 3.34 -10.22 -2.51
C PHE A 259 3.44 -9.99 -4.01
N ALA A 260 4.68 -9.82 -4.50
CA ALA A 260 4.96 -9.69 -5.92
C ALA A 260 5.25 -11.03 -6.56
N SER A 261 4.88 -11.18 -7.83
CA SER A 261 5.33 -12.33 -8.61
C SER A 261 6.87 -12.44 -8.71
N ARG A 262 7.58 -11.32 -8.57
CA ARG A 262 9.05 -11.23 -8.58
C ARG A 262 9.68 -11.96 -7.40
N TRP A 263 9.11 -11.80 -6.20
CA TRP A 263 9.61 -12.46 -4.99
C TRP A 263 9.53 -13.99 -5.06
N LEU A 264 8.54 -14.54 -5.78
CA LEU A 264 8.49 -15.99 -6.01
C LEU A 264 9.67 -16.49 -6.85
N VAL A 265 10.19 -15.66 -7.76
CA VAL A 265 11.39 -16.01 -8.54
C VAL A 265 12.62 -16.02 -7.65
N ASP A 266 12.72 -15.04 -6.74
CA ASP A 266 13.81 -14.95 -5.77
C ASP A 266 13.84 -16.19 -4.84
N GLU A 267 12.66 -16.69 -4.46
CA GLU A 267 12.47 -17.94 -3.72
C GLU A 267 12.58 -19.23 -4.58
N GLY A 268 13.04 -19.09 -5.83
CA GLY A 268 13.43 -20.20 -6.70
C GLY A 268 12.31 -20.80 -7.54
N VAL A 269 11.15 -20.16 -7.65
CA VAL A 269 10.14 -20.53 -8.66
C VAL A 269 10.66 -20.15 -10.05
N ASN A 270 10.56 -21.06 -11.00
CA ASN A 270 11.08 -20.83 -12.36
C ASN A 270 10.36 -19.67 -13.06
N GLU A 271 11.08 -18.58 -13.30
CA GLU A 271 10.60 -17.38 -13.99
C GLU A 271 9.86 -17.67 -15.30
N ARG A 272 10.41 -18.54 -16.16
CA ARG A 272 9.80 -18.90 -17.46
C ARG A 272 8.44 -19.59 -17.31
N ARG A 273 8.15 -20.10 -16.13
CA ARG A 273 6.90 -20.79 -15.78
C ARG A 273 5.93 -19.88 -15.03
N MET A 274 6.35 -18.68 -14.63
CA MET A 274 5.56 -17.76 -13.82
C MET A 274 4.17 -17.45 -14.40
N PRO A 275 4.00 -17.18 -15.71
CA PRO A 275 2.66 -16.94 -16.28
C PRO A 275 1.71 -18.13 -16.12
N LEU A 276 2.24 -19.36 -16.18
CA LEU A 276 1.43 -20.57 -15.96
C LEU A 276 1.11 -20.75 -14.48
N VAL A 277 2.07 -20.49 -13.59
CA VAL A 277 1.94 -20.59 -12.14
C VAL A 277 0.83 -19.66 -11.66
N LEU A 278 0.95 -18.36 -11.93
CA LEU A 278 -0.03 -17.34 -11.52
C LEU A 278 -1.42 -17.63 -12.09
N ARG A 279 -1.51 -17.94 -13.40
CA ARG A 279 -2.80 -18.31 -14.02
C ARG A 279 -3.43 -19.52 -13.33
N THR A 280 -2.63 -20.50 -12.93
CA THR A 280 -3.16 -21.70 -12.27
C THR A 280 -3.66 -21.39 -10.87
N LEU A 281 -2.87 -20.67 -10.07
CA LEU A 281 -3.21 -20.28 -8.70
C LEU A 281 -4.48 -19.42 -8.67
N LYS A 282 -4.56 -18.39 -9.52
CA LYS A 282 -5.76 -17.55 -9.68
C LYS A 282 -6.99 -18.36 -10.06
N ARG A 283 -6.88 -19.22 -11.08
CA ARG A 283 -8.00 -20.06 -11.53
C ARG A 283 -8.49 -21.02 -10.44
N THR A 284 -7.60 -21.48 -9.56
CA THR A 284 -7.99 -22.32 -8.43
C THR A 284 -8.53 -21.54 -7.24
N GLY A 285 -8.49 -20.20 -7.28
CA GLY A 285 -8.86 -19.32 -6.17
C GLY A 285 -7.88 -19.40 -5.01
N ALA A 286 -6.61 -19.70 -5.29
CA ALA A 286 -5.56 -19.79 -4.27
C ALA A 286 -4.99 -18.43 -3.91
N ILE A 287 -4.99 -17.53 -4.89
CA ILE A 287 -4.56 -16.15 -4.80
C ILE A 287 -5.52 -15.29 -5.60
N GLU A 288 -5.59 -14.01 -5.27
CA GLU A 288 -6.25 -12.97 -6.04
C GLU A 288 -5.24 -11.88 -6.40
N ALA A 289 -5.44 -11.24 -7.55
CA ALA A 289 -4.56 -10.19 -8.06
C ALA A 289 -5.14 -8.83 -7.72
N TYR A 290 -4.29 -7.89 -7.36
CA TYR A 290 -4.65 -6.48 -7.40
C TYR A 290 -4.46 -5.98 -8.83
N GLY A 291 -5.53 -5.46 -9.44
CA GLY A 291 -5.42 -4.75 -10.71
C GLY A 291 -4.86 -3.34 -10.51
N VAL A 292 -4.18 -2.83 -11.53
CA VAL A 292 -3.70 -1.44 -11.55
C VAL A 292 -4.89 -0.50 -11.43
N LEU A 293 -4.81 0.47 -10.53
CA LEU A 293 -5.88 1.46 -10.33
C LEU A 293 -5.58 2.68 -11.18
N THR A 294 -6.40 2.95 -12.21
CA THR A 294 -6.15 4.01 -13.20
C THR A 294 -7.23 5.08 -13.14
N GLU A 295 -6.85 6.35 -13.30
CA GLU A 295 -7.77 7.49 -13.34
C GLU A 295 -8.75 7.41 -14.53
N ASP A 296 -10.05 7.53 -14.26
CA ASP A 296 -11.13 7.33 -15.25
C ASP A 296 -11.08 8.28 -16.47
N GLY A 297 -10.43 9.43 -16.34
CA GLY A 297 -10.30 10.44 -17.38
C GLY A 297 -8.88 10.59 -17.93
N ASP A 298 -8.01 9.61 -17.67
CA ASP A 298 -6.59 9.62 -18.04
C ASP A 298 -5.85 10.86 -17.50
N GLY A 299 -6.35 11.44 -16.39
CA GLY A 299 -5.72 12.56 -15.72
C GLY A 299 -4.48 12.13 -14.95
N LEU A 300 -3.49 13.00 -14.86
CA LEU A 300 -2.32 12.74 -14.03
C LEU A 300 -2.72 12.56 -12.57
N VAL A 301 -1.99 11.71 -11.85
CA VAL A 301 -2.20 11.48 -10.41
C VAL A 301 -0.91 11.72 -9.64
N GLY A 302 -1.00 12.51 -8.57
CA GLY A 302 0.01 12.63 -7.53
C GLY A 302 -0.50 12.09 -6.18
N GLN A 303 0.38 11.45 -5.43
CA GLN A 303 0.14 10.86 -4.11
C GLN A 303 1.18 11.38 -3.12
N ALA A 304 0.77 11.49 -1.86
CA ALA A 304 1.67 11.59 -0.71
C ALA A 304 1.04 10.78 0.42
N GLU A 305 1.84 10.13 1.25
CA GLU A 305 1.29 9.31 2.33
C GLU A 305 2.18 9.21 3.55
N HIS A 306 1.53 9.15 4.72
CA HIS A 306 2.19 8.84 5.98
C HIS A 306 1.36 7.88 6.84
N THR A 307 2.06 6.99 7.54
CA THR A 307 1.54 6.23 8.67
C THR A 307 1.69 7.02 9.96
N MET A 308 0.71 6.94 10.84
CA MET A 308 0.72 7.59 12.13
C MET A 308 -0.03 6.82 13.21
N ILE A 309 0.49 6.91 14.44
CA ILE A 309 -0.20 6.44 15.65
C ILE A 309 -1.07 7.58 16.17
N VAL A 310 -2.35 7.32 16.36
CA VAL A 310 -3.30 8.32 16.87
C VAL A 310 -3.14 8.45 18.39
N GLU A 311 -3.00 9.68 18.86
CA GLU A 311 -2.89 10.04 20.27
C GLU A 311 -4.17 10.76 20.74
N GLU A 312 -4.29 11.00 22.05
CA GLU A 312 -5.46 11.70 22.61
C GLU A 312 -5.62 13.12 22.03
N ASP A 313 -4.52 13.87 21.91
CA ASP A 313 -4.52 15.28 21.47
C ASP A 313 -3.71 15.50 20.16
N GLY A 314 -3.56 14.47 19.33
CA GLY A 314 -2.81 14.57 18.06
C GLY A 314 -2.42 13.23 17.47
N VAL A 315 -1.27 13.18 16.80
CA VAL A 315 -0.68 11.96 16.24
C VAL A 315 0.83 11.91 16.44
N THR A 316 1.39 10.71 16.36
CA THR A 316 2.82 10.49 16.12
C THR A 316 2.99 9.91 14.72
N VAL A 317 3.53 10.69 13.79
CA VAL A 317 3.87 10.21 12.45
C VAL A 317 5.04 9.24 12.58
N THR A 318 4.89 8.01 12.06
CA THR A 318 5.92 6.97 12.16
C THR A 318 6.88 7.01 10.97
N THR A 319 6.41 7.45 9.79
CA THR A 319 7.18 7.44 8.55
C THR A 319 7.93 8.74 8.29
N VAL A 320 8.74 9.13 9.27
CA VAL A 320 9.69 10.25 9.17
C VAL A 320 11.12 9.70 9.09
N ALA A 321 11.87 10.07 8.07
CA ALA A 321 13.30 9.80 7.98
C ALA A 321 14.08 10.80 8.86
N GLU A 322 15.22 10.38 9.41
CA GLU A 322 16.09 11.22 10.25
C GLU A 322 16.99 12.18 9.45
#